data_AF-A0A1A5ZWH6-F1
#
_entry.id   AF-A0A1A5ZWH6-F1
#
_cell.length_a   1.000
_cell.length_b   1.000
_cell.length_c   1.000
_cell.angle_alpha   90.00
_cell.angle_beta   90.00
_cell.angle_gamma   90.00
#
_symmetry.space_group_name_H-M   'P 1'
#
loop_
_entity.id
_entity.type
_entity.pdbx_description
1 polymer ?
#
loop_
_entity_poly.entity_id
_entity_poly.type
_entity_poly.pdbx_seq_one_letter_code
_entity_poly.pdbx_strand_id
1 'polypeptide(L)'
;MNYQDPTSSSSSSSSSQAQATRSPPTLSVESFPTSHEQLQQVQQDSFPSSQSVEVSLTSTSKRGRKYPSPPSSISISTSTSTAGLGTYQPPSPSPSREKPPPISNSFNSNSTFERWLPSTMMRVSRNNAKTFLNLSIAFNILLLIAIFLPSEQAHDFLGDETWNKIGNYGLMNNRWNSDLAINGGQAVTRRACSMCEVDPEFCEEFGEENMIKSLGYTGTNNRLRRFLAKVRSGQPFTVGVIGGSVSKGHGLDAPDGDHPHTPRNLNRIIFDHLNERYPNPNGISTGKSGLAEGKNTFVNGAQGGMGSDYFSLCFNEHIPDEVDLVLIELGINDEALIRNMNTYELLARGLFDMPNKPAILNLQVFALMFQYIGNGGDLHDGVAQFYDIPTVSIRNPLLPQVFKNTTEVRHLFHNRKKDIAWKDPLEEIDLRHLSWQGHEIMGKLASAYIDTQLCEMDKIEAKLGNPASIDYDALYPVEPLPRAQLMKKYDPNSKLPKLAPQCYSANALKHPLKPSSQEGWRHWNWKEKHYLIADKPGSKVSFPVSTTLGQVQLHYLRSYQYNLGSAKCWIDDDKDKGVRLDGAWKEPYNIGRAATIRDDLTPGQHTLHCELLDATADPKGGKEFRIISVMR
;
A
#
# COMPACT_ATOMS: atom_id res chain seq x y z
N MET A 1 -10.67 58.28 11.28
CA MET A 1 -9.48 59.10 10.97
C MET A 1 -8.57 58.23 10.10
N ASN A 2 -8.83 58.07 8.81
CA ASN A 2 -8.49 58.90 7.63
C ASN A 2 -6.99 59.14 7.38
N TYR A 3 -6.62 58.83 6.12
CA TYR A 3 -5.39 59.08 5.31
C TYR A 3 -4.49 57.85 5.13
N GLN A 4 -4.45 57.15 3.98
CA GLN A 4 -4.34 57.44 2.52
C GLN A 4 -2.96 57.02 1.97
N ASP A 5 -3.01 56.30 0.85
CA ASP A 5 -1.93 55.90 -0.06
C ASP A 5 -1.07 57.07 -0.56
N PRO A 6 0.08 56.74 -1.21
CA PRO A 6 0.21 57.18 -2.59
C PRO A 6 0.74 56.10 -3.56
N THR A 7 0.17 56.15 -4.76
CA THR A 7 0.52 55.42 -5.98
C THR A 7 1.64 56.08 -6.80
N SER A 8 2.31 55.22 -7.58
CA SER A 8 2.79 55.38 -8.96
C SER A 8 3.98 56.31 -9.30
N SER A 9 5.00 55.71 -9.94
CA SER A 9 5.52 56.22 -11.22
C SER A 9 6.11 55.09 -12.08
N SER A 10 5.74 55.17 -13.36
CA SER A 10 6.06 54.30 -14.49
C SER A 10 7.26 54.83 -15.28
N SER A 11 8.06 53.95 -15.89
CA SER A 11 8.94 54.31 -17.00
C SER A 11 8.90 53.27 -18.11
N SER A 12 8.36 53.69 -19.25
CA SER A 12 8.34 53.06 -20.56
C SER A 12 9.66 53.24 -21.32
N SER A 13 10.07 52.25 -22.09
CA SER A 13 11.00 52.43 -23.21
C SER A 13 10.56 51.59 -24.41
N SER A 14 10.35 52.26 -25.55
CA SER A 14 9.89 51.71 -26.83
C SER A 14 10.81 52.18 -27.96
N SER A 15 11.23 51.26 -28.84
CA SER A 15 11.56 51.42 -30.27
C SER A 15 12.27 50.13 -30.75
N SER A 16 12.21 49.62 -31.97
CA SER A 16 11.34 49.76 -33.15
C SER A 16 11.72 48.64 -34.15
N GLN A 17 10.74 48.28 -34.97
CA GLN A 17 10.65 47.31 -36.07
C GLN A 17 11.87 47.01 -36.98
N ALA A 18 11.94 45.77 -37.48
CA ALA A 18 12.17 45.45 -38.90
C ALA A 18 11.65 44.04 -39.28
N GLN A 19 10.82 43.96 -40.33
CA GLN A 19 10.28 42.73 -40.96
C GLN A 19 11.26 42.17 -42.00
N ALA A 20 11.31 40.84 -42.16
CA ALA A 20 11.66 40.21 -43.43
C ALA A 20 11.09 38.77 -43.53
N THR A 21 10.20 38.60 -44.52
CA THR A 21 9.64 37.35 -45.04
C THR A 21 10.62 36.61 -45.95
N ARG A 22 10.62 35.26 -45.98
CA ARG A 22 10.78 34.45 -47.22
C ARG A 22 10.55 32.94 -46.99
N SER A 23 9.77 32.36 -47.89
CA SER A 23 9.34 30.95 -48.02
C SER A 23 10.38 30.09 -48.80
N PRO A 24 10.18 28.76 -48.95
CA PRO A 24 11.24 27.75 -49.15
C PRO A 24 11.51 27.39 -50.63
N PRO A 25 12.51 26.53 -50.94
CA PRO A 25 12.62 25.90 -52.24
C PRO A 25 12.28 24.39 -52.25
N THR A 26 11.77 23.96 -53.39
CA THR A 26 11.48 22.58 -53.85
C THR A 26 12.20 22.27 -55.17
N LEU A 27 12.27 20.97 -55.53
CA LEU A 27 12.66 20.29 -56.80
C LEU A 27 14.13 19.82 -56.88
N SER A 28 14.50 18.63 -57.40
CA SER A 28 13.88 17.64 -58.32
C SER A 28 14.63 16.28 -58.22
N VAL A 29 13.96 15.11 -58.18
CA VAL A 29 13.70 14.09 -59.24
C VAL A 29 14.93 13.48 -59.95
N GLU A 30 15.13 12.16 -59.80
CA GLU A 30 15.47 11.20 -60.88
C GLU A 30 15.11 9.75 -60.47
N SER A 31 14.96 8.88 -61.46
CA SER A 31 13.91 7.85 -61.53
C SER A 31 14.38 6.43 -61.92
N PHE A 32 13.74 5.40 -61.33
CA PHE A 32 13.38 4.05 -61.85
C PHE A 32 14.50 3.08 -62.37
N PRO A 33 14.25 1.76 -62.63
CA PRO A 33 12.96 1.04 -62.73
C PRO A 33 12.85 -0.41 -62.13
N THR A 34 11.59 -0.85 -61.91
CA THR A 34 10.88 -2.15 -62.24
C THR A 34 11.49 -3.53 -61.87
N SER A 35 10.77 -4.64 -61.60
CA SER A 35 9.44 -5.15 -62.01
C SER A 35 9.12 -6.53 -61.36
N HIS A 36 7.81 -6.83 -61.16
CA HIS A 36 7.04 -8.11 -61.35
C HIS A 36 7.54 -9.45 -60.70
N GLU A 37 6.77 -10.46 -60.27
CA GLU A 37 5.40 -10.98 -60.43
C GLU A 37 5.22 -12.12 -59.37
N GLN A 38 4.15 -12.20 -58.57
CA GLN A 38 2.94 -13.05 -58.70
C GLN A 38 3.02 -14.57 -58.35
N LEU A 39 1.93 -15.04 -57.70
CA LEU A 39 1.35 -16.41 -57.64
C LEU A 39 1.97 -17.42 -56.64
N GLN A 40 1.27 -18.35 -55.95
CA GLN A 40 -0.15 -18.64 -55.62
C GLN A 40 -0.12 -19.90 -54.69
N GLN A 41 -1.00 -19.98 -53.67
CA GLN A 41 -1.63 -21.17 -53.01
C GLN A 41 -0.76 -22.39 -52.54
N VAL A 42 -1.10 -23.32 -51.63
CA VAL A 42 -2.34 -24.00 -51.18
C VAL A 42 -2.14 -24.53 -49.73
N GLN A 43 -3.27 -24.76 -49.03
CA GLN A 43 -3.52 -25.32 -47.69
C GLN A 43 -2.92 -26.70 -47.34
N GLN A 44 -2.82 -26.98 -46.03
CA GLN A 44 -3.39 -28.21 -45.43
C GLN A 44 -3.58 -28.11 -43.91
N ASP A 45 -4.78 -28.49 -43.45
CA ASP A 45 -5.27 -28.51 -42.07
C ASP A 45 -4.81 -29.75 -41.27
N SER A 46 -4.69 -29.62 -39.94
CA SER A 46 -5.04 -30.68 -38.97
C SER A 46 -5.23 -30.15 -37.54
N PHE A 47 -6.14 -30.80 -36.81
CA PHE A 47 -6.90 -30.40 -35.61
C PHE A 47 -6.15 -30.45 -34.25
N PRO A 48 -6.73 -29.89 -33.16
CA PRO A 48 -6.01 -29.40 -31.98
C PRO A 48 -6.00 -30.34 -30.77
N SER A 49 -5.06 -30.08 -29.85
CA SER A 49 -5.09 -30.56 -28.46
C SER A 49 -5.16 -29.36 -27.50
N SER A 50 -5.87 -29.58 -26.39
CA SER A 50 -6.37 -28.65 -25.38
C SER A 50 -5.33 -27.70 -24.76
N GLN A 51 -5.64 -26.40 -24.70
CA GLN A 51 -4.86 -25.36 -24.04
C GLN A 51 -5.39 -25.04 -22.63
N SER A 52 -4.48 -25.04 -21.66
CA SER A 52 -4.57 -24.24 -20.43
C SER A 52 -4.17 -22.78 -20.74
N VAL A 53 -4.98 -21.81 -20.32
CA VAL A 53 -4.79 -20.38 -20.65
C VAL A 53 -3.67 -19.78 -19.79
N GLU A 54 -2.61 -19.34 -20.45
CA GLU A 54 -1.51 -18.55 -19.92
C GLU A 54 -1.80 -17.07 -20.22
N VAL A 55 -1.91 -16.22 -19.19
CA VAL A 55 -2.19 -14.79 -19.36
C VAL A 55 -0.89 -14.08 -19.73
N SER A 56 -0.83 -13.50 -20.93
CA SER A 56 0.29 -12.70 -21.42
C SER A 56 -0.04 -11.21 -21.32
N LEU A 57 0.79 -10.43 -20.62
CA LEU A 57 0.68 -8.97 -20.44
C LEU A 57 0.99 -8.16 -21.72
N THR A 58 0.79 -8.72 -22.91
CA THR A 58 1.06 -8.03 -24.18
C THR A 58 -0.14 -8.10 -25.12
N SER A 59 -0.91 -7.03 -25.21
CA SER A 59 -1.89 -6.81 -26.26
C SER A 59 -1.80 -5.37 -26.76
N THR A 60 -1.10 -5.17 -27.88
CA THR A 60 -1.56 -4.37 -29.04
C THR A 60 -0.56 -4.43 -30.21
N SER A 61 -1.12 -4.64 -31.41
CA SER A 61 -0.58 -4.40 -32.76
C SER A 61 0.40 -5.40 -33.42
N LYS A 62 -0.07 -5.98 -34.53
CA LYS A 62 0.57 -6.95 -35.44
C LYS A 62 1.66 -6.33 -36.32
N ARG A 63 2.79 -7.03 -36.49
CA ARG A 63 3.46 -7.30 -37.79
C ARG A 63 4.51 -8.41 -37.62
N GLY A 64 4.36 -9.48 -38.38
CA GLY A 64 5.13 -10.72 -38.23
C GLY A 64 6.57 -10.64 -38.74
N ARG A 65 7.44 -11.41 -38.07
CA ARG A 65 8.67 -11.95 -38.64
C ARG A 65 8.77 -13.43 -38.24
N LYS A 66 8.87 -14.31 -39.23
CA LYS A 66 9.25 -15.71 -39.07
C LYS A 66 10.78 -15.80 -39.12
N TYR A 67 11.40 -16.48 -38.16
CA TYR A 67 12.77 -17.01 -38.24
C TYR A 67 12.86 -18.33 -37.43
N PRO A 68 13.86 -19.19 -37.71
CA PRO A 68 13.68 -20.62 -37.90
C PRO A 68 13.83 -21.45 -36.61
N SER A 69 13.28 -22.67 -36.65
CA SER A 69 13.49 -23.71 -35.65
C SER A 69 14.99 -24.04 -35.49
N PRO A 70 15.49 -24.28 -34.27
CA PRO A 70 16.86 -24.74 -34.07
C PRO A 70 16.99 -26.24 -34.40
N PRO A 71 18.16 -26.69 -34.87
CA PRO A 71 18.42 -28.09 -35.16
C PRO A 71 18.56 -28.92 -33.86
N SER A 72 18.16 -30.18 -33.99
CA SER A 72 18.32 -31.24 -33.02
C SER A 72 19.77 -31.71 -32.89
N SER A 73 20.06 -32.27 -31.71
CA SER A 73 21.24 -33.05 -31.31
C SER A 73 22.52 -32.28 -30.96
N ILE A 74 23.00 -32.49 -29.72
CA ILE A 74 24.37 -32.97 -29.43
C ILE A 74 24.40 -33.52 -28.00
N SER A 75 25.07 -34.67 -27.90
CA SER A 75 25.39 -35.52 -26.76
C SER A 75 26.14 -34.82 -25.62
N ILE A 76 25.74 -35.10 -24.37
CA ILE A 76 26.52 -34.76 -23.17
C ILE A 76 27.26 -36.02 -22.70
N SER A 77 28.59 -35.93 -22.70
CA SER A 77 29.51 -36.89 -22.10
C SER A 77 29.53 -36.73 -20.58
N THR A 78 29.45 -37.85 -19.89
CA THR A 78 29.61 -37.96 -18.44
C THR A 78 31.08 -37.92 -18.08
N SER A 79 31.45 -37.01 -17.17
CA SER A 79 32.68 -37.16 -16.38
C SER A 79 32.36 -36.91 -14.90
N THR A 80 32.43 -37.99 -14.15
CA THR A 80 32.39 -38.06 -12.70
C THR A 80 33.68 -37.49 -12.11
N SER A 81 33.56 -36.57 -11.15
CA SER A 81 34.61 -36.33 -10.16
C SER A 81 34.00 -36.40 -8.76
N THR A 82 34.57 -37.30 -7.97
CA THR A 82 34.29 -37.60 -6.57
C THR A 82 35.06 -36.64 -5.67
N ALA A 83 34.38 -36.01 -4.71
CA ALA A 83 35.06 -35.33 -3.60
C ALA A 83 34.22 -35.39 -2.31
N GLY A 84 34.77 -36.12 -1.32
CA GLY A 84 34.78 -35.73 0.09
C GLY A 84 33.47 -35.82 0.90
N LEU A 85 33.21 -37.00 1.49
CA LEU A 85 32.38 -37.10 2.69
C LEU A 85 33.12 -36.49 3.89
N GLY A 86 32.56 -35.42 4.46
CA GLY A 86 32.90 -34.92 5.79
C GLY A 86 31.96 -35.52 6.84
N THR A 87 32.54 -36.25 7.80
CA THR A 87 31.86 -36.86 8.94
C THR A 87 31.54 -35.80 10.01
N TYR A 88 30.26 -35.64 10.34
CA TYR A 88 29.81 -34.86 11.50
C TYR A 88 29.43 -35.83 12.64
N GLN A 89 30.23 -35.86 13.71
CA GLN A 89 29.90 -36.56 14.96
C GLN A 89 29.10 -35.64 15.90
N PRO A 90 28.02 -36.12 16.54
CA PRO A 90 27.36 -35.40 17.62
C PRO A 90 28.07 -35.63 18.96
N PRO A 91 28.15 -34.65 19.87
CA PRO A 91 28.70 -34.87 21.20
C PRO A 91 27.67 -35.50 22.15
N SER A 92 28.16 -36.48 22.93
CA SER A 92 27.48 -37.17 24.05
C SER A 92 27.66 -36.41 25.39
N PRO A 93 26.89 -36.76 26.45
CA PRO A 93 26.40 -35.82 27.46
C PRO A 93 27.27 -35.72 28.73
N SER A 94 27.03 -34.70 29.55
CA SER A 94 27.56 -34.56 30.93
C SER A 94 26.45 -34.12 31.91
N PRO A 95 26.61 -34.34 33.23
CA PRO A 95 25.56 -34.92 34.07
C PRO A 95 24.91 -33.97 35.10
N SER A 96 23.92 -34.55 35.80
CA SER A 96 23.40 -34.21 37.14
C SER A 96 22.42 -33.04 37.27
N ARG A 97 21.14 -33.39 37.48
CA ARG A 97 20.14 -32.50 38.10
C ARG A 97 19.44 -33.30 39.21
N GLU A 98 19.58 -32.82 40.44
CA GLU A 98 19.01 -33.39 41.65
C GLU A 98 17.46 -33.33 41.66
N LYS A 99 16.85 -34.34 42.28
CA LYS A 99 15.39 -34.43 42.53
C LYS A 99 15.00 -33.69 43.82
N PRO A 100 13.85 -33.00 43.86
CA PRO A 100 13.14 -32.72 45.11
C PRO A 100 12.00 -33.74 45.39
N PRO A 101 11.53 -33.84 46.65
CA PRO A 101 10.64 -34.91 47.14
C PRO A 101 9.15 -34.66 46.85
N PRO A 102 8.25 -35.65 47.09
CA PRO A 102 6.87 -35.57 46.64
C PRO A 102 6.00 -34.77 47.63
N ILE A 103 5.16 -33.88 47.10
CA ILE A 103 4.11 -33.19 47.86
C ILE A 103 2.76 -33.80 47.47
N SER A 104 2.01 -34.18 48.51
CA SER A 104 0.68 -34.77 48.50
C SER A 104 -0.38 -33.85 47.88
N ASN A 105 -1.17 -34.38 46.94
CA ASN A 105 -2.37 -33.73 46.42
C ASN A 105 -3.51 -33.80 47.44
N SER A 106 -3.84 -32.66 48.05
CA SER A 106 -5.18 -32.40 48.57
C SER A 106 -5.57 -30.97 48.21
N PHE A 107 -6.32 -30.80 47.12
CA PHE A 107 -7.03 -29.55 46.88
C PHE A 107 -8.45 -29.82 46.41
N ASN A 108 -9.37 -29.43 47.30
CA ASN A 108 -10.78 -29.16 47.05
C ASN A 108 -10.93 -28.26 45.82
N SER A 109 -11.60 -28.75 44.78
CA SER A 109 -12.12 -27.93 43.69
C SER A 109 -13.53 -27.45 44.04
N ASN A 110 -13.64 -26.29 44.67
CA ASN A 110 -14.80 -25.43 44.48
C ASN A 110 -14.44 -24.43 43.38
N SER A 111 -14.65 -24.82 42.11
CA SER A 111 -14.63 -23.89 40.99
C SER A 111 -16.04 -23.75 40.41
N THR A 112 -16.52 -22.53 40.48
CA THR A 112 -17.79 -22.02 39.95
C THR A 112 -17.76 -21.94 38.41
N PHE A 113 -17.49 -23.06 37.74
CA PHE A 113 -17.47 -23.15 36.27
C PHE A 113 -18.41 -24.23 35.70
N GLU A 114 -19.13 -24.97 36.54
CA GLU A 114 -20.09 -26.00 36.09
C GLU A 114 -21.54 -25.50 35.86
N ARG A 115 -21.80 -24.19 35.96
CA ARG A 115 -23.18 -23.67 35.92
C ARG A 115 -23.74 -23.34 34.53
N TRP A 116 -23.04 -23.73 33.46
CA TRP A 116 -23.44 -23.46 32.07
C TRP A 116 -23.23 -24.66 31.14
N LEU A 117 -23.78 -25.82 31.52
CA LEU A 117 -24.05 -26.92 30.58
C LEU A 117 -25.47 -27.43 30.81
N PRO A 118 -26.33 -27.54 29.79
CA PRO A 118 -27.65 -28.15 29.93
C PRO A 118 -27.53 -29.61 30.35
N SER A 119 -28.31 -30.00 31.35
CA SER A 119 -28.29 -31.29 32.06
C SER A 119 -28.85 -32.48 31.25
N THR A 120 -28.58 -32.53 29.96
CA THR A 120 -29.04 -33.59 29.03
C THR A 120 -27.88 -34.23 28.26
N MET A 121 -26.72 -34.41 28.90
CA MET A 121 -25.77 -35.42 28.41
C MET A 121 -26.23 -36.81 28.88
N MET A 122 -26.69 -37.64 27.94
CA MET A 122 -26.97 -39.06 28.17
C MET A 122 -25.73 -39.73 28.76
N ARG A 123 -25.82 -40.19 30.02
CA ARG A 123 -24.80 -41.04 30.63
C ARG A 123 -24.73 -42.35 29.86
N VAL A 124 -23.66 -42.55 29.09
CA VAL A 124 -23.37 -43.80 28.39
C VAL A 124 -23.09 -44.89 29.43
N SER A 125 -23.99 -45.86 29.57
CA SER A 125 -23.77 -47.03 30.43
C SER A 125 -22.81 -48.02 29.74
N ARG A 126 -22.09 -48.83 30.53
CA ARG A 126 -21.18 -49.86 30.02
C ARG A 126 -21.85 -50.84 29.04
N ASN A 127 -23.17 -51.05 29.15
CA ASN A 127 -23.91 -51.95 28.27
C ASN A 127 -24.23 -51.31 26.90
N ASN A 128 -24.26 -49.98 26.81
CA ASN A 128 -24.61 -49.25 25.58
C ASN A 128 -23.37 -48.63 24.91
N ALA A 129 -22.24 -48.56 25.61
CA ALA A 129 -20.98 -48.02 25.09
C ALA A 129 -20.52 -48.70 23.80
N LYS A 130 -20.72 -50.02 23.68
CA LYS A 130 -20.37 -50.78 22.47
C LYS A 130 -21.25 -50.39 21.28
N THR A 131 -22.54 -50.14 21.53
CA THR A 131 -23.50 -49.70 20.51
C THR A 131 -23.21 -48.28 20.04
N PHE A 132 -22.91 -47.36 20.97
CA PHE A 132 -22.52 -45.99 20.63
C PHE A 132 -21.17 -45.94 19.92
N LEU A 133 -20.21 -46.78 20.31
CA LEU A 133 -18.93 -46.89 19.61
C LEU A 133 -19.13 -47.42 18.19
N ASN A 134 -19.96 -48.45 18.00
CA ASN A 134 -20.24 -48.98 16.67
C ASN A 134 -20.98 -47.97 15.78
N LEU A 135 -21.95 -47.23 16.33
CA LEU A 135 -22.64 -46.14 15.62
C LEU A 135 -21.68 -45.00 15.29
N SER A 136 -20.79 -44.63 16.20
CA SER A 136 -19.77 -43.61 15.96
C SER A 136 -18.77 -44.04 14.89
N ILE A 137 -18.33 -45.31 14.90
CA ILE A 137 -17.44 -45.86 13.88
C ILE A 137 -18.16 -45.88 12.52
N ALA A 138 -19.40 -46.35 12.46
CA ALA A 138 -20.19 -46.36 11.22
C ALA A 138 -20.40 -44.94 10.66
N PHE A 139 -20.70 -43.97 11.54
CA PHE A 139 -20.86 -42.58 11.16
C PHE A 139 -19.55 -41.96 10.65
N ASN A 140 -18.43 -42.22 11.32
CA ASN A 140 -17.13 -41.72 10.87
C ASN A 140 -16.66 -42.40 9.58
N ILE A 141 -16.97 -43.68 9.36
CA ILE A 141 -16.70 -44.35 8.08
C ILE A 141 -17.54 -43.74 6.96
N LEU A 142 -18.83 -43.48 7.19
CA LEU A 142 -19.70 -42.80 6.22
C LEU A 142 -19.23 -41.36 5.93
N LEU A 143 -18.78 -40.65 6.95
CA LEU A 143 -18.22 -39.30 6.82
C LEU A 143 -16.92 -39.33 6.02
N LEU A 144 -16.02 -40.28 6.28
CA LEU A 144 -14.79 -40.46 5.52
C LEU A 144 -15.07 -40.88 4.07
N ILE A 145 -16.08 -41.71 3.84
CA ILE A 145 -16.58 -42.04 2.49
C ILE A 145 -17.08 -40.78 1.79
N ALA A 146 -17.90 -39.95 2.44
CA ALA A 146 -18.41 -38.71 1.87
C ALA A 146 -17.32 -37.65 1.60
N ILE A 147 -16.22 -37.66 2.38
CA ILE A 147 -15.11 -36.71 2.24
C ILE A 147 -14.07 -37.20 1.21
N PHE A 148 -13.82 -38.51 1.10
CA PHE A 148 -12.69 -39.07 0.36
C PHE A 148 -13.04 -39.94 -0.85
N LEU A 149 -14.30 -40.33 -1.08
CA LEU A 149 -14.73 -40.91 -2.36
C LEU A 149 -15.18 -39.80 -3.33
N PRO A 150 -14.84 -39.88 -4.63
CA PRO A 150 -15.29 -38.91 -5.62
C PRO A 150 -16.82 -38.82 -5.64
N SER A 151 -17.38 -37.61 -5.58
CA SER A 151 -18.82 -37.35 -5.42
C SER A 151 -19.70 -37.94 -6.53
N GLU A 152 -19.15 -38.23 -7.72
CA GLU A 152 -19.88 -38.86 -8.82
C GLU A 152 -20.30 -40.31 -8.50
N GLN A 153 -19.44 -41.10 -7.85
CA GLN A 153 -19.79 -42.48 -7.47
C GLN A 153 -20.79 -42.55 -6.31
N ALA A 154 -20.79 -41.53 -5.44
CA ALA A 154 -21.76 -41.42 -4.35
C ALA A 154 -23.14 -40.97 -4.85
N HIS A 155 -23.17 -40.10 -5.88
CA HIS A 155 -24.40 -39.68 -6.57
C HIS A 155 -25.10 -40.87 -7.24
N ASP A 156 -24.37 -41.66 -8.02
CA ASP A 156 -24.90 -42.84 -8.71
C ASP A 156 -25.43 -43.92 -7.76
N PHE A 157 -24.86 -44.04 -6.56
CA PHE A 157 -25.26 -45.04 -5.57
C PHE A 157 -26.50 -44.62 -4.75
N LEU A 158 -26.67 -43.32 -4.47
CA LEU A 158 -27.75 -42.80 -3.63
C LEU A 158 -29.00 -42.42 -4.43
N GLY A 159 -28.84 -42.18 -5.73
CA GLY A 159 -29.90 -41.73 -6.64
C GLY A 159 -30.34 -40.30 -6.40
N ASP A 160 -30.88 -39.68 -7.45
CA ASP A 160 -31.20 -38.24 -7.51
C ASP A 160 -32.12 -37.77 -6.36
N GLU A 161 -33.06 -38.61 -5.92
CA GLU A 161 -34.03 -38.22 -4.89
C GLU A 161 -33.39 -38.10 -3.49
N THR A 162 -32.50 -39.04 -3.15
CA THR A 162 -31.82 -39.04 -1.86
C THR A 162 -30.74 -37.95 -1.82
N TRP A 163 -30.06 -37.74 -2.94
CA TRP A 163 -29.01 -36.72 -3.07
C TRP A 163 -29.56 -35.31 -2.87
N ASN A 164 -30.71 -35.01 -3.50
CA ASN A 164 -31.40 -33.73 -3.34
C ASN A 164 -31.90 -33.49 -1.89
N LYS A 165 -32.31 -34.55 -1.19
CA LYS A 165 -32.69 -34.44 0.23
C LYS A 165 -31.50 -34.10 1.13
N ILE A 166 -30.30 -34.60 0.83
CA ILE A 166 -29.07 -34.30 1.60
C ILE A 166 -28.61 -32.85 1.33
N GLY A 167 -28.73 -32.38 0.09
CA GLY A 167 -28.44 -30.98 -0.27
C GLY A 167 -29.24 -29.95 0.54
N ASN A 168 -30.49 -30.26 0.88
CA ASN A 168 -31.36 -29.40 1.68
C ASN A 168 -30.94 -29.24 3.16
N TYR A 169 -30.04 -30.09 3.68
CA TYR A 169 -29.52 -29.98 5.04
C TYR A 169 -28.25 -29.12 5.15
N GLY A 170 -27.82 -28.47 4.06
CA GLY A 170 -26.70 -27.50 4.08
C GLY A 170 -25.32 -28.09 4.38
N LEU A 171 -25.19 -29.42 4.29
CA LEU A 171 -23.94 -30.16 4.56
C LEU A 171 -23.05 -30.32 3.31
N MET A 172 -23.51 -29.87 2.14
CA MET A 172 -22.73 -29.86 0.90
C MET A 172 -21.99 -28.53 0.76
N ASN A 173 -20.66 -28.59 0.68
CA ASN A 173 -19.80 -27.44 0.44
C ASN A 173 -20.22 -26.71 -0.85
N ASN A 174 -20.36 -25.38 -0.80
CA ASN A 174 -20.78 -24.47 -1.89
C ASN A 174 -19.80 -24.39 -3.09
N ARG A 175 -19.07 -25.47 -3.40
CA ARG A 175 -17.99 -25.45 -4.39
C ARG A 175 -18.42 -25.83 -5.82
N TRP A 176 -19.70 -26.19 -6.04
CA TRP A 176 -20.20 -26.68 -7.35
C TRP A 176 -21.58 -26.16 -7.78
N ASN A 177 -22.15 -25.17 -7.08
CA ASN A 177 -23.47 -24.60 -7.44
C ASN A 177 -23.42 -23.62 -8.63
N SER A 178 -22.30 -23.51 -9.35
CA SER A 178 -22.16 -22.64 -10.52
C SER A 178 -22.75 -23.23 -11.82
N ASP A 179 -22.94 -24.55 -11.90
CA ASP A 179 -23.14 -25.20 -13.21
C ASP A 179 -24.56 -25.72 -13.49
N LEU A 180 -25.50 -25.55 -12.55
CA LEU A 180 -26.92 -25.94 -12.73
C LEU A 180 -27.88 -24.77 -13.02
N ALA A 181 -27.35 -23.56 -13.19
CA ALA A 181 -28.14 -22.38 -13.55
C ALA A 181 -28.24 -22.18 -15.08
N ILE A 182 -28.50 -23.23 -15.84
CA ILE A 182 -28.94 -23.12 -17.23
C ILE A 182 -30.16 -24.02 -17.41
N ASN A 183 -31.33 -23.54 -16.99
CA ASN A 183 -32.60 -23.75 -17.70
C ASN A 183 -33.74 -22.98 -17.02
N GLY A 184 -34.28 -21.99 -17.73
CA GLY A 184 -35.72 -21.71 -17.73
C GLY A 184 -36.38 -21.28 -16.43
N GLY A 185 -35.86 -20.24 -15.77
CA GLY A 185 -36.60 -19.48 -14.77
C GLY A 185 -35.86 -18.18 -14.50
N GLN A 186 -36.57 -17.04 -14.53
CA GLN A 186 -36.04 -15.76 -14.07
C GLN A 186 -35.75 -15.85 -12.56
N ALA A 187 -34.65 -16.51 -12.20
CA ALA A 187 -33.97 -16.21 -10.97
C ALA A 187 -33.43 -14.79 -11.16
N VAL A 188 -33.95 -13.84 -10.38
CA VAL A 188 -33.24 -12.58 -10.14
C VAL A 188 -31.92 -13.01 -9.49
N THR A 189 -30.89 -13.25 -10.32
CA THR A 189 -29.54 -13.46 -9.85
C THR A 189 -29.23 -12.24 -9.01
N ARG A 190 -29.04 -12.44 -7.70
CA ARG A 190 -28.52 -11.37 -6.85
C ARG A 190 -27.15 -11.05 -7.42
N ARG A 191 -27.07 -9.98 -8.22
CA ARG A 191 -25.83 -9.41 -8.72
C ARG A 191 -24.79 -9.40 -7.59
N ALA A 192 -23.66 -10.07 -7.79
CA ALA A 192 -22.60 -10.12 -6.81
C ALA A 192 -21.72 -8.89 -7.06
N CYS A 193 -21.52 -8.00 -6.07
CA CYS A 193 -20.67 -6.82 -6.30
C CYS A 193 -19.19 -7.19 -6.21
N SER A 194 -18.75 -8.13 -7.04
CA SER A 194 -17.35 -8.49 -7.20
C SER A 194 -16.68 -7.49 -8.15
N MET A 195 -15.34 -7.41 -8.10
CA MET A 195 -14.58 -6.56 -9.02
C MET A 195 -14.79 -6.97 -10.48
N CYS A 196 -15.02 -8.26 -10.75
CA CYS A 196 -15.32 -8.75 -12.10
C CYS A 196 -16.70 -8.38 -12.62
N GLU A 197 -17.68 -8.18 -11.73
CA GLU A 197 -19.01 -7.73 -12.16
C GLU A 197 -19.00 -6.24 -12.54
N VAL A 198 -18.24 -5.43 -11.80
CA VAL A 198 -18.19 -3.97 -12.02
C VAL A 198 -17.16 -3.56 -13.07
N ASP A 199 -16.13 -4.38 -13.28
CA ASP A 199 -15.08 -4.17 -14.29
C ASP A 199 -14.75 -5.49 -15.03
N PRO A 200 -15.63 -5.91 -15.96
CA PRO A 200 -15.45 -7.17 -16.68
C PRO A 200 -14.25 -7.15 -17.65
N GLU A 201 -13.91 -5.99 -18.22
CA GLU A 201 -12.77 -5.84 -19.14
C GLU A 201 -11.45 -6.06 -18.40
N PHE A 202 -11.26 -5.39 -17.27
CA PHE A 202 -10.06 -5.60 -16.47
C PHE A 202 -10.04 -7.00 -15.84
N CYS A 203 -11.21 -7.60 -15.53
CA CYS A 203 -11.28 -8.97 -15.06
C CYS A 203 -10.86 -10.00 -16.12
N GLU A 204 -11.23 -9.80 -17.39
CA GLU A 204 -10.77 -10.67 -18.48
C GLU A 204 -9.24 -10.59 -18.63
N GLU A 205 -8.66 -9.39 -18.47
CA GLU A 205 -7.20 -9.18 -18.54
C GLU A 205 -6.46 -9.75 -17.32
N PHE A 206 -6.90 -9.41 -16.10
CA PHE A 206 -6.17 -9.67 -14.87
C PHE A 206 -6.52 -11.03 -14.23
N GLY A 207 -7.72 -11.53 -14.49
CA GLY A 207 -8.26 -12.77 -13.95
C GLY A 207 -8.94 -12.61 -12.59
N GLU A 208 -10.09 -13.28 -12.42
CA GLU A 208 -10.92 -13.21 -11.21
C GLU A 208 -10.17 -13.60 -9.93
N GLU A 209 -9.35 -14.66 -9.97
CA GLU A 209 -8.57 -15.04 -8.79
C GLU A 209 -7.57 -13.97 -8.36
N ASN A 210 -6.96 -13.27 -9.31
CA ASN A 210 -6.00 -12.22 -9.02
C ASN A 210 -6.70 -10.98 -8.47
N MET A 211 -7.89 -10.66 -8.99
CA MET A 211 -8.78 -9.66 -8.41
C MET A 211 -9.05 -9.99 -6.94
N ILE A 212 -9.52 -11.20 -6.63
CA ILE A 212 -9.81 -11.61 -5.25
C ILE A 212 -8.55 -11.55 -4.37
N LYS A 213 -7.41 -12.06 -4.84
CA LYS A 213 -6.13 -12.04 -4.10
C LYS A 213 -5.66 -10.62 -3.79
N SER A 214 -6.03 -9.63 -4.61
CA SER A 214 -5.66 -8.23 -4.38
C SER A 214 -6.33 -7.62 -3.14
N LEU A 215 -7.41 -8.20 -2.64
CA LEU A 215 -8.10 -7.73 -1.44
C LEU A 215 -7.34 -8.17 -0.19
N GLY A 216 -6.56 -7.27 0.41
CA GLY A 216 -5.83 -7.55 1.65
C GLY A 216 -6.75 -7.56 2.86
N TYR A 217 -7.61 -6.56 2.97
CA TYR A 217 -8.68 -6.47 3.96
C TYR A 217 -9.80 -5.61 3.40
N THR A 218 -11.05 -6.04 3.47
CA THR A 218 -12.17 -5.27 2.90
C THR A 218 -12.88 -4.40 3.93
N GLY A 219 -13.08 -4.88 5.15
CA GLY A 219 -13.78 -4.14 6.20
C GLY A 219 -15.25 -3.82 5.87
N THR A 220 -15.87 -2.95 6.66
CA THR A 220 -17.29 -2.56 6.47
C THR A 220 -17.48 -1.52 5.38
N ASN A 221 -16.43 -0.76 5.06
CA ASN A 221 -16.44 0.35 4.11
C ASN A 221 -17.35 1.53 4.47
N ASN A 222 -17.81 1.66 5.72
CA ASN A 222 -18.76 2.72 6.08
C ASN A 222 -18.26 4.13 5.73
N ARG A 223 -17.00 4.47 6.07
CA ARG A 223 -16.43 5.78 5.70
C ARG A 223 -16.27 5.96 4.19
N LEU A 224 -15.86 4.90 3.48
CA LEU A 224 -15.72 4.94 2.02
C LEU A 224 -17.08 5.14 1.35
N ARG A 225 -18.13 4.43 1.77
CA ARG A 225 -19.49 4.59 1.27
C ARG A 225 -20.08 5.96 1.60
N ARG A 226 -19.78 6.50 2.79
CA ARG A 226 -20.13 7.88 3.17
C ARG A 226 -19.51 8.89 2.20
N PHE A 227 -18.21 8.76 1.91
CA PHE A 227 -17.53 9.57 0.90
C PHE A 227 -18.19 9.43 -0.47
N LEU A 228 -18.42 8.20 -0.93
CA LEU A 228 -19.04 7.93 -2.22
C LEU A 228 -20.47 8.49 -2.30
N ALA A 229 -21.23 8.51 -1.21
CA ALA A 229 -22.55 9.14 -1.16
C ALA A 229 -22.48 10.66 -1.39
N LYS A 230 -21.50 11.35 -0.79
CA LYS A 230 -21.20 12.76 -1.07
C LYS A 230 -20.86 12.97 -2.56
N VAL A 231 -19.99 12.13 -3.10
CA VAL A 231 -19.58 12.21 -4.52
C VAL A 231 -20.79 11.98 -5.45
N ARG A 232 -21.62 10.97 -5.19
CA ARG A 232 -22.86 10.67 -5.93
C ARG A 232 -23.85 11.82 -5.92
N SER A 233 -23.87 12.64 -4.87
CA SER A 233 -24.77 13.80 -4.77
C SER A 233 -24.30 15.00 -5.60
N GLY A 234 -23.19 14.88 -6.36
CA GLY A 234 -22.62 15.95 -7.18
C GLY A 234 -21.89 17.04 -6.39
N GLN A 235 -21.66 16.83 -5.08
CA GLN A 235 -20.85 17.76 -4.29
C GLN A 235 -19.37 17.65 -4.71
N PRO A 236 -18.62 18.77 -4.73
CA PRO A 236 -17.18 18.72 -4.97
C PRO A 236 -16.50 17.89 -3.89
N PHE A 237 -15.51 17.11 -4.30
CA PHE A 237 -14.78 16.23 -3.41
C PHE A 237 -13.27 16.41 -3.52
N THR A 238 -12.56 16.04 -2.45
CA THR A 238 -11.10 16.14 -2.39
C THR A 238 -10.45 14.78 -2.09
N VAL A 239 -9.53 14.37 -2.96
CA VAL A 239 -8.67 13.20 -2.77
C VAL A 239 -7.26 13.66 -2.42
N GLY A 240 -6.76 13.23 -1.27
CA GLY A 240 -5.39 13.44 -0.81
C GLY A 240 -4.57 12.16 -0.87
N VAL A 241 -3.27 12.28 -1.17
CA VAL A 241 -2.34 11.14 -1.16
C VAL A 241 -1.30 11.34 -0.07
N ILE A 242 -1.13 10.32 0.77
CA ILE A 242 -0.03 10.20 1.71
C ILE A 242 0.80 8.98 1.31
N GLY A 243 2.05 9.18 0.93
CA GLY A 243 2.87 8.06 0.50
C GLY A 243 4.32 8.39 0.22
N GLY A 244 5.05 7.35 -0.21
CA GLY A 244 6.46 7.43 -0.54
C GLY A 244 6.76 7.85 -1.98
N SER A 245 7.90 7.41 -2.50
CA SER A 245 8.36 7.75 -3.85
C SER A 245 7.49 7.12 -4.94
N VAL A 246 7.00 5.90 -4.73
CA VAL A 246 6.06 5.26 -5.68
C VAL A 246 4.80 6.09 -5.79
N SER A 247 4.12 6.40 -4.68
CA SER A 247 2.96 7.31 -4.68
C SER A 247 3.18 8.65 -5.38
N LYS A 248 4.37 9.24 -5.20
CA LYS A 248 4.77 10.50 -5.85
C LYS A 248 4.96 10.38 -7.37
N GLY A 249 5.03 9.15 -7.89
CA GLY A 249 5.12 8.84 -9.32
C GLY A 249 6.53 8.51 -9.81
N HIS A 250 7.41 8.06 -8.92
CA HIS A 250 8.72 7.55 -9.32
C HIS A 250 8.56 6.25 -10.10
N GLY A 251 9.17 6.18 -11.29
CA GLY A 251 9.13 4.98 -12.14
C GLY A 251 8.18 5.05 -13.34
N LEU A 252 7.46 6.17 -13.52
CA LEU A 252 6.48 6.40 -14.60
C LEU A 252 7.08 6.70 -16.00
N ASP A 253 8.26 6.17 -16.31
CA ASP A 253 8.94 6.24 -17.62
C ASP A 253 9.13 7.64 -18.24
N ALA A 254 8.91 8.73 -17.52
CA ALA A 254 9.32 10.04 -18.00
C ALA A 254 10.82 10.28 -17.67
N PRO A 255 11.57 10.93 -18.57
CA PRO A 255 13.02 11.11 -18.42
C PRO A 255 13.42 11.91 -17.17
N ASP A 256 12.46 12.62 -16.54
CA ASP A 256 12.71 13.64 -15.53
C ASP A 256 11.94 13.41 -14.21
N GLY A 257 12.37 12.45 -13.39
CA GLY A 257 12.04 12.42 -11.95
C GLY A 257 10.64 11.90 -11.59
N ASP A 258 10.04 12.50 -10.54
CA ASP A 258 8.75 12.07 -9.99
C ASP A 258 7.60 12.76 -10.73
N HIS A 259 6.56 12.01 -11.10
CA HIS A 259 5.39 12.54 -11.83
C HIS A 259 4.09 12.38 -11.02
N PRO A 260 3.81 13.27 -10.07
CA PRO A 260 2.70 13.10 -9.12
C PRO A 260 1.31 13.30 -9.72
N HIS A 261 1.22 13.96 -10.87
CA HIS A 261 -0.05 14.42 -11.45
C HIS A 261 -0.36 13.83 -12.83
N THR A 262 0.52 12.99 -13.37
CA THR A 262 0.28 12.33 -14.66
C THR A 262 -0.86 11.31 -14.53
N PRO A 263 -1.75 11.17 -15.54
CA PRO A 263 -2.80 10.15 -15.55
C PRO A 263 -2.32 8.70 -15.41
N ARG A 264 -1.01 8.44 -15.62
CA ARG A 264 -0.43 7.11 -15.39
C ARG A 264 -0.09 6.83 -13.92
N ASN A 265 -0.11 7.83 -13.04
CA ASN A 265 0.17 7.61 -11.63
C ASN A 265 -0.98 6.83 -10.99
N LEU A 266 -0.68 5.74 -10.28
CA LEU A 266 -1.68 4.90 -9.59
C LEU A 266 -2.76 5.70 -8.83
N ASN A 267 -2.36 6.77 -8.13
CA ASN A 267 -3.29 7.58 -7.35
C ASN A 267 -4.16 8.47 -8.23
N ARG A 268 -3.60 8.91 -9.36
CA ARG A 268 -4.29 9.75 -10.34
C ARG A 268 -5.32 8.94 -11.11
N ILE A 269 -5.04 7.67 -11.43
CA ILE A 269 -6.00 6.74 -12.05
C ILE A 269 -7.26 6.61 -11.19
N ILE A 270 -7.09 6.48 -9.86
CA ILE A 270 -8.22 6.38 -8.93
C ILE A 270 -9.05 7.67 -8.91
N PHE A 271 -8.38 8.84 -8.87
CA PHE A 271 -9.07 10.13 -8.90
C PHE A 271 -9.79 10.37 -10.23
N ASP A 272 -9.13 10.10 -11.36
CA ASP A 272 -9.70 10.29 -12.69
C ASP A 272 -10.91 9.37 -12.90
N HIS A 273 -10.86 8.12 -12.43
CA HIS A 273 -12.02 7.20 -12.41
C HIS A 273 -13.23 7.79 -11.68
N LEU A 274 -13.02 8.30 -10.46
CA LEU A 274 -14.08 8.96 -9.69
C LEU A 274 -14.61 10.22 -10.39
N ASN A 275 -13.72 11.02 -10.98
CA ASN A 275 -14.09 12.27 -11.65
C ASN A 275 -14.81 12.03 -12.98
N GLU A 276 -14.45 10.99 -13.74
CA GLU A 276 -15.15 10.58 -14.96
C GLU A 276 -16.56 10.09 -14.64
N ARG A 277 -16.73 9.36 -13.55
CA ARG A 277 -18.03 8.86 -13.10
C ARG A 277 -18.91 9.95 -12.50
N TYR A 278 -18.31 10.89 -11.77
CA TYR A 278 -19.00 11.98 -11.07
C TYR A 278 -18.32 13.33 -11.37
N PRO A 279 -18.44 13.82 -12.61
CA PRO A 279 -17.79 15.06 -13.03
C PRO A 279 -18.43 16.25 -12.33
N ASN A 280 -17.59 17.20 -11.91
CA ASN A 280 -18.06 18.48 -11.41
C ASN A 280 -18.05 19.53 -12.54
N PRO A 281 -19.12 20.33 -12.72
CA PRO A 281 -19.18 21.35 -13.78
C PRO A 281 -18.10 22.44 -13.67
N ASN A 282 -17.55 22.66 -12.48
CA ASN A 282 -16.46 23.63 -12.29
C ASN A 282 -15.07 23.07 -12.66
N GLY A 283 -15.00 21.80 -13.05
CA GLY A 283 -13.79 21.11 -13.45
C GLY A 283 -12.96 20.57 -12.28
N ILE A 284 -11.67 20.38 -12.53
CA ILE A 284 -10.73 19.79 -11.57
C ILE A 284 -9.68 20.79 -11.07
N SER A 285 -9.19 20.58 -9.85
CA SER A 285 -7.98 21.21 -9.31
C SER A 285 -6.94 20.14 -8.98
N THR A 286 -5.70 20.37 -9.39
CA THR A 286 -4.58 19.45 -9.12
C THR A 286 -3.47 20.17 -8.36
N GLY A 287 -2.95 19.52 -7.32
CA GLY A 287 -1.79 20.00 -6.53
C GLY A 287 -2.13 21.01 -5.43
N LYS A 288 -3.34 21.57 -5.42
CA LYS A 288 -3.86 22.43 -4.35
C LYS A 288 -5.38 22.25 -4.23
N SER A 289 -5.93 22.66 -3.08
CA SER A 289 -7.38 22.64 -2.89
C SER A 289 -8.07 23.51 -3.94
N GLY A 290 -9.10 22.95 -4.58
CA GLY A 290 -10.03 23.64 -5.45
C GLY A 290 -11.44 23.73 -4.85
N LEU A 291 -11.60 23.41 -3.56
CA LEU A 291 -12.92 23.29 -2.94
C LEU A 291 -13.64 24.65 -2.88
N ALA A 292 -12.90 25.74 -2.65
CA ALA A 292 -13.45 27.10 -2.66
C ALA A 292 -14.02 27.48 -4.04
N GLU A 293 -13.43 26.97 -5.12
CA GLU A 293 -13.91 27.10 -6.49
C GLU A 293 -14.95 26.02 -6.87
N GLY A 294 -15.35 25.17 -5.91
CA GLY A 294 -16.31 24.10 -6.13
C GLY A 294 -15.83 23.01 -7.08
N LYS A 295 -14.52 22.75 -7.15
CA LYS A 295 -13.90 21.77 -8.06
C LYS A 295 -13.63 20.43 -7.40
N ASN A 296 -13.67 19.35 -8.18
CA ASN A 296 -13.09 18.08 -7.77
C ASN A 296 -11.58 18.24 -7.65
N THR A 297 -11.00 17.81 -6.52
CA THR A 297 -9.64 18.17 -6.14
C THR A 297 -8.78 16.92 -5.96
N PHE A 298 -7.59 16.93 -6.55
CA PHE A 298 -6.55 15.93 -6.34
C PHE A 298 -5.27 16.57 -5.81
N VAL A 299 -4.86 16.20 -4.60
CA VAL A 299 -3.60 16.66 -3.98
C VAL A 299 -2.71 15.46 -3.68
N ASN A 300 -1.61 15.34 -4.42
CA ASN A 300 -0.60 14.32 -4.15
C ASN A 300 0.43 14.85 -3.16
N GLY A 301 0.25 14.54 -1.87
CA GLY A 301 1.11 14.94 -0.77
C GLY A 301 2.28 13.99 -0.49
N ALA A 302 2.56 13.05 -1.39
CA ALA A 302 3.59 12.04 -1.20
C ALA A 302 5.00 12.64 -1.16
N GLN A 303 5.86 12.07 -0.31
CA GLN A 303 7.24 12.51 -0.09
C GLN A 303 8.19 11.32 -0.20
N GLY A 304 9.06 11.36 -1.20
CA GLY A 304 9.95 10.24 -1.52
C GLY A 304 10.97 9.96 -0.41
N GLY A 305 10.94 8.75 0.15
CA GLY A 305 11.83 8.32 1.24
C GLY A 305 11.33 8.67 2.64
N MET A 306 10.04 9.02 2.78
CA MET A 306 9.37 9.25 4.06
C MET A 306 8.42 8.10 4.38
N GLY A 307 8.34 7.71 5.65
CA GLY A 307 7.43 6.70 6.17
C GLY A 307 6.33 7.28 7.06
N SER A 308 5.59 6.41 7.75
CA SER A 308 4.59 6.81 8.73
C SER A 308 5.20 7.53 9.93
N ASP A 309 6.48 7.30 10.24
CA ASP A 309 7.21 8.01 11.29
C ASP A 309 7.31 9.53 11.04
N TYR A 310 7.26 9.95 9.78
CA TYR A 310 7.13 11.34 9.36
C TYR A 310 5.65 11.75 9.25
N PHE A 311 4.87 11.00 8.46
CA PHE A 311 3.52 11.42 8.12
C PHE A 311 2.57 11.42 9.32
N SER A 312 2.78 10.58 10.33
CA SER A 312 1.95 10.56 11.55
C SER A 312 1.85 11.92 12.25
N LEU A 313 2.87 12.79 12.08
CA LEU A 313 2.87 14.14 12.63
C LEU A 313 2.89 15.24 11.56
N CYS A 314 3.22 14.92 10.29
CA CYS A 314 3.36 15.91 9.23
C CYS A 314 2.29 15.84 8.13
N PHE A 315 1.31 14.93 8.18
CA PHE A 315 0.33 14.78 7.07
C PHE A 315 -0.41 16.09 6.74
N ASN A 316 -0.76 16.90 7.75
CA ASN A 316 -1.45 18.18 7.56
C ASN A 316 -0.63 19.22 6.76
N GLU A 317 0.68 19.03 6.63
CA GLU A 317 1.52 19.89 5.79
C GLU A 317 1.40 19.56 4.30
N HIS A 318 0.89 18.35 3.97
CA HIS A 318 0.93 17.78 2.62
C HIS A 318 -0.44 17.60 1.97
N ILE A 319 -1.51 17.51 2.77
CA ILE A 319 -2.88 17.41 2.28
C ILE A 319 -3.76 18.54 2.84
N PRO A 320 -4.85 18.92 2.14
CA PRO A 320 -5.79 19.92 2.63
C PRO A 320 -6.63 19.39 3.81
N ASP A 321 -7.09 20.29 4.67
CA ASP A 321 -7.84 19.95 5.89
C ASP A 321 -9.25 19.41 5.56
N GLU A 322 -9.77 19.79 4.40
CA GLU A 322 -11.05 19.40 3.81
C GLU A 322 -11.00 18.11 2.98
N VAL A 323 -9.95 17.30 3.11
CA VAL A 323 -9.84 16.02 2.38
C VAL A 323 -11.00 15.08 2.72
N ASP A 324 -11.56 14.41 1.71
CA ASP A 324 -12.68 13.48 1.87
C ASP A 324 -12.27 12.01 1.70
N LEU A 325 -11.26 11.74 0.87
CA LEU A 325 -10.62 10.44 0.69
C LEU A 325 -9.10 10.60 0.77
N VAL A 326 -8.46 9.78 1.61
CA VAL A 326 -7.01 9.70 1.72
C VAL A 326 -6.54 8.35 1.20
N LEU A 327 -5.73 8.38 0.15
CA LEU A 327 -5.00 7.22 -0.35
C LEU A 327 -3.67 7.12 0.40
N ILE A 328 -3.44 5.99 1.09
CA ILE A 328 -2.18 5.76 1.81
C ILE A 328 -1.39 4.66 1.12
N GLU A 329 -0.13 4.91 0.80
CA GLU A 329 0.81 3.87 0.35
C GLU A 329 2.19 4.14 0.96
N LEU A 330 2.50 3.37 2.01
CA LEU A 330 3.75 3.45 2.75
C LEU A 330 4.37 2.06 2.95
N GLY A 331 3.82 1.04 2.29
CA GLY A 331 4.10 -0.37 2.58
C GLY A 331 5.57 -0.75 2.37
N ILE A 332 6.27 -0.04 1.48
CA ILE A 332 7.70 -0.24 1.22
C ILE A 332 8.60 0.81 1.88
N ASN A 333 8.02 1.86 2.46
CA ASN A 333 8.76 2.94 3.12
C ASN A 333 8.96 2.67 4.60
N ASP A 334 7.93 2.12 5.24
CA ASP A 334 8.04 1.64 6.61
C ASP A 334 8.83 0.33 6.62
N GLU A 335 9.90 0.28 7.41
CA GLU A 335 10.55 -0.98 7.78
C GLU A 335 9.58 -1.86 8.59
N ALA A 336 9.76 -3.19 8.54
CA ALA A 336 9.04 -4.16 9.37
C ALA A 336 9.42 -4.08 10.86
N LEU A 337 9.07 -2.96 11.51
CA LEU A 337 9.37 -2.66 12.90
C LEU A 337 8.11 -2.23 13.65
N ILE A 338 7.96 -2.68 14.89
CA ILE A 338 6.81 -2.34 15.75
C ILE A 338 6.63 -0.83 15.91
N ARG A 339 7.73 -0.06 15.94
CA ARG A 339 7.63 1.41 15.98
C ARG A 339 6.88 2.00 14.79
N ASN A 340 7.02 1.40 13.60
CA ASN A 340 6.36 1.88 12.39
C ASN A 340 4.89 1.49 12.38
N MET A 341 4.54 0.35 12.98
CA MET A 341 3.14 -0.01 13.25
C MET A 341 2.46 1.01 14.16
N ASN A 342 3.15 1.46 15.22
CA ASN A 342 2.66 2.52 16.11
C ASN A 342 2.47 3.86 15.38
N THR A 343 3.42 4.26 14.54
CA THR A 343 3.32 5.53 13.81
C THR A 343 2.27 5.46 12.70
N TYR A 344 2.10 4.31 12.05
CA TYR A 344 1.01 4.11 11.10
C TYR A 344 -0.37 4.17 11.78
N GLU A 345 -0.51 3.59 12.96
CA GLU A 345 -1.71 3.76 13.80
C GLU A 345 -1.95 5.24 14.17
N LEU A 346 -0.92 5.98 14.57
CA LEU A 346 -1.05 7.42 14.85
C LEU A 346 -1.48 8.22 13.61
N LEU A 347 -0.93 7.90 12.44
CA LEU A 347 -1.33 8.49 11.17
C LEU A 347 -2.82 8.24 10.88
N ALA A 348 -3.26 6.98 10.93
CA ALA A 348 -4.65 6.62 10.68
C ALA A 348 -5.62 7.36 11.61
N ARG A 349 -5.32 7.39 12.91
CA ARG A 349 -6.11 8.15 13.89
C ARG A 349 -6.15 9.64 13.59
N GLY A 350 -5.00 10.24 13.28
CA GLY A 350 -4.90 11.67 12.96
C GLY A 350 -5.73 12.05 11.73
N LEU A 351 -5.71 11.21 10.70
CA LEU A 351 -6.52 11.39 9.49
C LEU A 351 -8.03 11.26 9.80
N PHE A 352 -8.43 10.27 10.59
CA PHE A 352 -9.84 10.12 10.96
C PHE A 352 -10.41 11.23 11.84
N ASP A 353 -9.53 11.92 12.56
CA ASP A 353 -9.83 13.09 13.41
C ASP A 353 -9.91 14.42 12.62
N MET A 354 -9.58 14.40 11.32
CA MET A 354 -9.69 15.58 10.45
C MET A 354 -11.14 16.07 10.29
N PRO A 355 -11.35 17.37 10.00
CA PRO A 355 -12.68 17.98 9.97
C PRO A 355 -13.73 17.24 9.14
N ASN A 356 -13.37 16.81 7.93
CA ASN A 356 -14.30 16.15 7.00
C ASN A 356 -14.50 14.64 7.27
N LYS A 357 -13.84 14.10 8.31
CA LYS A 357 -13.88 12.67 8.68
C LYS A 357 -13.58 11.79 7.45
N PRO A 358 -12.42 11.96 6.79
CA PRO A 358 -12.14 11.31 5.52
C PRO A 358 -12.25 9.79 5.60
N ALA A 359 -12.55 9.18 4.45
CA ALA A 359 -12.28 7.78 4.20
C ALA A 359 -10.77 7.56 4.01
N ILE A 360 -10.27 6.40 4.41
CA ILE A 360 -8.91 5.97 4.12
C ILE A 360 -8.99 4.72 3.24
N LEU A 361 -8.24 4.71 2.15
CA LEU A 361 -7.98 3.51 1.36
C LEU A 361 -6.48 3.22 1.39
N ASN A 362 -6.11 2.10 2.00
CA ASN A 362 -4.72 1.67 2.08
C ASN A 362 -4.35 0.90 0.81
N LEU A 363 -3.32 1.36 0.12
CA LEU A 363 -2.78 0.74 -1.07
C LEU A 363 -1.42 0.15 -0.71
N GLN A 364 -1.20 -1.10 -1.09
CA GLN A 364 0.06 -1.80 -0.82
C GLN A 364 0.75 -2.19 -2.10
N VAL A 365 1.92 -1.59 -2.30
CA VAL A 365 2.91 -2.01 -3.28
C VAL A 365 3.99 -2.85 -2.60
N PHE A 366 4.85 -3.50 -3.39
CA PHE A 366 5.97 -4.28 -2.89
C PHE A 366 7.26 -3.91 -3.63
N ALA A 367 8.38 -4.24 -3.00
CA ALA A 367 9.71 -4.04 -3.53
C ALA A 367 10.56 -5.29 -3.29
N LEU A 368 11.48 -5.56 -4.21
CA LEU A 368 12.34 -6.75 -4.18
C LEU A 368 13.77 -6.45 -3.72
N MET A 369 14.12 -5.17 -3.53
CA MET A 369 15.48 -4.77 -3.14
C MET A 369 15.76 -4.80 -1.63
N PHE A 370 14.74 -4.91 -0.79
CA PHE A 370 14.89 -4.85 0.67
C PHE A 370 15.23 -6.23 1.24
N GLN A 371 15.67 -6.24 2.50
CA GLN A 371 16.00 -7.49 3.22
C GLN A 371 14.84 -8.48 3.25
N TYR A 372 13.62 -7.98 3.31
CA TYR A 372 12.39 -8.77 3.32
C TYR A 372 11.45 -8.23 2.24
N ILE A 373 10.79 -9.14 1.51
CA ILE A 373 9.74 -8.79 0.54
C ILE A 373 8.50 -8.30 1.28
N GLY A 374 8.18 -8.93 2.42
CA GLY A 374 7.29 -8.36 3.42
C GLY A 374 7.99 -7.18 4.10
N ASN A 375 7.31 -6.05 4.22
CA ASN A 375 7.87 -4.85 4.84
C ASN A 375 6.80 -4.19 5.72
N GLY A 376 6.77 -2.86 5.82
CA GLY A 376 5.76 -2.13 6.60
C GLY A 376 4.32 -2.49 6.24
N GLY A 377 4.03 -2.82 4.98
CA GLY A 377 2.70 -3.21 4.53
C GLY A 377 2.07 -4.35 5.35
N ASP A 378 2.84 -5.40 5.66
CA ASP A 378 2.33 -6.53 6.46
C ASP A 378 2.00 -6.10 7.91
N LEU A 379 2.65 -5.05 8.43
CA LEU A 379 2.31 -4.47 9.75
C LEU A 379 1.14 -3.49 9.67
N HIS A 380 0.93 -2.85 8.52
CA HIS A 380 -0.21 -1.95 8.28
C HIS A 380 -1.53 -2.72 8.33
N ASP A 381 -1.57 -3.98 7.89
CA ASP A 381 -2.78 -4.81 7.89
C ASP A 381 -3.38 -5.02 9.29
N GLY A 382 -2.54 -5.20 10.32
CA GLY A 382 -3.01 -5.33 11.70
C GLY A 382 -3.71 -4.06 12.19
N VAL A 383 -3.19 -2.90 11.81
CA VAL A 383 -3.82 -1.60 12.08
C VAL A 383 -5.09 -1.44 11.25
N ALA A 384 -5.05 -1.81 9.97
CA ALA A 384 -6.18 -1.70 9.05
C ALA A 384 -7.39 -2.51 9.52
N GLN A 385 -7.17 -3.73 10.01
CA GLN A 385 -8.22 -4.56 10.61
C GLN A 385 -8.81 -3.94 11.89
N PHE A 386 -7.96 -3.38 12.75
CA PHE A 386 -8.41 -2.80 14.03
C PHE A 386 -9.19 -1.48 13.84
N TYR A 387 -8.90 -0.73 12.79
CA TYR A 387 -9.52 0.56 12.48
C TYR A 387 -10.52 0.54 11.31
N ASP A 388 -10.82 -0.66 10.79
CA ASP A 388 -11.71 -0.88 9.66
C ASP A 388 -11.34 -0.10 8.38
N ILE A 389 -10.06 -0.18 7.98
CA ILE A 389 -9.51 0.51 6.80
C ILE A 389 -9.37 -0.49 5.65
N PRO A 390 -10.10 -0.35 4.54
CA PRO A 390 -9.91 -1.24 3.39
C PRO A 390 -8.50 -1.16 2.82
N THR A 391 -7.95 -2.32 2.45
CA THR A 391 -6.61 -2.51 1.91
C THR A 391 -6.65 -3.26 0.58
N VAL A 392 -6.11 -2.64 -0.47
CA VAL A 392 -5.88 -3.25 -1.78
C VAL A 392 -4.38 -3.43 -1.97
N SER A 393 -3.94 -4.63 -2.35
CA SER A 393 -2.54 -5.02 -2.47
C SER A 393 -2.25 -5.61 -3.83
N ILE A 394 -1.34 -4.98 -4.59
CA ILE A 394 -0.87 -5.55 -5.87
C ILE A 394 0.13 -6.71 -5.64
N ARG A 395 0.75 -6.77 -4.46
CA ARG A 395 1.72 -7.82 -4.11
C ARG A 395 1.11 -9.21 -4.16
N ASN A 396 -0.05 -9.38 -3.53
CA ASN A 396 -0.69 -10.68 -3.33
C ASN A 396 -0.97 -11.43 -4.65
N PRO A 397 -1.52 -10.80 -5.70
CA PRO A 397 -1.71 -11.46 -7.00
C PRO A 397 -0.43 -11.57 -7.84
N LEU A 398 0.49 -10.60 -7.77
CA LEU A 398 1.62 -10.51 -8.71
C LEU A 398 2.91 -11.16 -8.22
N LEU A 399 3.20 -11.15 -6.91
CA LEU A 399 4.42 -11.77 -6.39
C LEU A 399 4.52 -13.27 -6.70
N PRO A 400 3.43 -14.08 -6.61
CA PRO A 400 3.49 -15.48 -7.06
C PRO A 400 3.83 -15.64 -8.54
N GLN A 401 3.43 -14.67 -9.38
CA GLN A 401 3.73 -14.69 -10.82
C GLN A 401 5.21 -14.36 -11.05
N VAL A 402 5.76 -13.39 -10.32
CA VAL A 402 7.20 -13.07 -10.32
C VAL A 402 8.05 -14.28 -9.94
N PHE A 403 7.63 -15.08 -8.95
CA PHE A 403 8.36 -16.30 -8.58
C PHE A 403 8.30 -17.42 -9.62
N LYS A 404 7.25 -17.44 -10.45
CA LYS A 404 7.12 -18.40 -11.56
C LYS A 404 7.91 -17.95 -12.79
N ASN A 405 7.87 -16.67 -13.10
CA ASN A 405 8.53 -16.06 -14.25
C ASN A 405 9.25 -14.78 -13.83
N THR A 406 10.58 -14.85 -13.73
CA THR A 406 11.40 -13.70 -13.33
C THR A 406 11.38 -12.57 -14.37
N THR A 407 10.91 -12.83 -15.60
CA THR A 407 10.73 -11.79 -16.62
C THR A 407 9.68 -10.77 -16.20
N GLU A 408 8.70 -11.15 -15.38
CA GLU A 408 7.66 -10.24 -14.87
C GLU A 408 8.22 -9.06 -14.09
N VAL A 409 9.39 -9.24 -13.44
CA VAL A 409 10.09 -8.16 -12.74
C VAL A 409 10.32 -6.95 -13.65
N ARG A 410 10.58 -7.19 -14.94
CA ARG A 410 10.83 -6.13 -15.94
C ARG A 410 9.58 -5.36 -16.32
N HIS A 411 8.41 -5.98 -16.21
CA HIS A 411 7.13 -5.35 -16.47
C HIS A 411 6.61 -4.61 -15.25
N LEU A 412 6.94 -5.07 -14.03
CA LEU A 412 6.41 -4.52 -12.79
C LEU A 412 7.28 -3.43 -12.15
N PHE A 413 8.58 -3.42 -12.44
CA PHE A 413 9.55 -2.51 -11.83
C PHE A 413 10.20 -1.58 -12.86
N HIS A 414 10.56 -0.38 -12.42
CA HIS A 414 11.08 0.66 -13.28
C HIS A 414 12.42 0.29 -13.92
N ASN A 415 12.52 0.48 -15.24
CA ASN A 415 13.76 0.24 -15.97
C ASN A 415 14.64 1.51 -15.99
N ARG A 416 15.84 1.42 -15.39
CA ARG A 416 16.77 2.56 -15.29
C ARG A 416 17.44 2.91 -16.62
N LYS A 417 17.48 1.98 -17.59
CA LYS A 417 18.13 2.16 -18.90
C LYS A 417 17.18 1.72 -20.03
N LYS A 418 16.68 2.70 -20.77
CA LYS A 418 15.66 2.48 -21.82
C LYS A 418 16.20 1.87 -23.12
N ASP A 419 17.50 2.03 -23.40
CA ASP A 419 18.06 1.83 -24.74
C ASP A 419 18.73 0.47 -24.98
N ILE A 420 18.66 -0.45 -24.02
CA ILE A 420 19.32 -1.75 -24.12
C ILE A 420 18.27 -2.78 -24.53
N ALA A 421 18.48 -3.43 -25.68
CA ALA A 421 17.73 -4.63 -26.06
C ALA A 421 17.66 -5.56 -24.85
N TRP A 422 16.48 -6.09 -24.52
CA TRP A 422 16.23 -6.91 -23.33
C TRP A 422 17.38 -7.89 -23.07
N LYS A 423 18.21 -7.60 -22.06
CA LYS A 423 19.34 -8.44 -21.63
C LYS A 423 19.05 -8.99 -20.25
N ASP A 424 19.66 -10.14 -19.99
CA ASP A 424 19.26 -10.99 -18.87
C ASP A 424 19.58 -10.51 -17.45
N PRO A 425 20.50 -9.57 -17.18
CA PRO A 425 20.86 -9.36 -15.79
C PRO A 425 20.02 -8.20 -15.20
N LEU A 426 19.43 -8.43 -14.02
CA LEU A 426 18.44 -7.55 -13.34
C LEU A 426 19.06 -6.28 -12.76
N GLU A 427 20.37 -6.05 -12.89
CA GLU A 427 21.07 -4.92 -12.24
C GLU A 427 20.63 -3.56 -12.79
N GLU A 428 20.01 -3.54 -13.96
CA GLU A 428 19.48 -2.33 -14.60
C GLU A 428 18.03 -2.02 -14.19
N ILE A 429 17.37 -2.94 -13.47
CA ILE A 429 16.00 -2.77 -13.00
C ILE A 429 16.00 -2.17 -11.59
N ASP A 430 15.18 -1.15 -11.41
CA ASP A 430 14.91 -0.58 -10.11
C ASP A 430 13.91 -1.44 -9.33
N LEU A 431 14.43 -2.44 -8.64
CA LEU A 431 13.67 -3.36 -7.78
C LEU A 431 12.97 -2.68 -6.58
N ARG A 432 13.03 -1.35 -6.45
CA ARG A 432 12.30 -0.56 -5.45
C ARG A 432 10.99 0.01 -5.95
N HIS A 433 10.97 0.50 -7.19
CA HIS A 433 9.89 1.37 -7.68
C HIS A 433 9.13 0.70 -8.80
N LEU A 434 7.80 0.81 -8.76
CA LEU A 434 6.94 0.26 -9.81
C LEU A 434 7.23 0.93 -11.15
N SER A 435 7.09 0.15 -12.22
CA SER A 435 6.98 0.67 -13.59
C SER A 435 5.64 1.37 -13.79
N TRP A 436 5.42 1.95 -14.98
CA TRP A 436 4.11 2.45 -15.35
C TRP A 436 3.03 1.36 -15.38
N GLN A 437 3.34 0.11 -15.76
CA GLN A 437 2.35 -0.97 -15.70
C GLN A 437 1.99 -1.33 -14.26
N GLY A 438 2.96 -1.36 -13.35
CA GLY A 438 2.70 -1.61 -11.93
C GLY A 438 1.80 -0.52 -11.33
N HIS A 439 2.04 0.74 -11.70
CA HIS A 439 1.17 1.85 -11.36
C HIS A 439 -0.26 1.69 -11.90
N GLU A 440 -0.38 1.30 -13.18
CA GLU A 440 -1.67 1.12 -13.84
C GLU A 440 -2.51 0.02 -13.16
N ILE A 441 -1.90 -1.15 -12.94
CA ILE A 441 -2.58 -2.27 -12.28
C ILE A 441 -3.05 -1.89 -10.88
N MET A 442 -2.20 -1.24 -10.07
CA MET A 442 -2.58 -0.81 -8.71
C MET A 442 -3.74 0.20 -8.75
N GLY A 443 -3.71 1.14 -9.69
CA GLY A 443 -4.78 2.12 -9.88
C GLY A 443 -6.10 1.46 -10.28
N LYS A 444 -6.09 0.57 -11.28
CA LYS A 444 -7.28 -0.16 -11.74
C LYS A 444 -7.88 -1.05 -10.66
N LEU A 445 -7.05 -1.78 -9.90
CA LEU A 445 -7.53 -2.61 -8.78
C LEU A 445 -8.27 -1.78 -7.72
N ALA A 446 -7.73 -0.61 -7.37
CA ALA A 446 -8.37 0.28 -6.42
C ALA A 446 -9.66 0.92 -6.97
N SER A 447 -9.69 1.29 -8.26
CA SER A 447 -10.90 1.79 -8.93
C SER A 447 -12.01 0.72 -8.98
N ALA A 448 -11.68 -0.50 -9.41
CA ALA A 448 -12.62 -1.62 -9.43
C ALA A 448 -13.13 -1.93 -8.01
N TYR A 449 -12.25 -1.88 -7.00
CA TYR A 449 -12.66 -2.02 -5.60
C TYR A 449 -13.65 -0.94 -5.16
N ILE A 450 -13.42 0.32 -5.51
CA ILE A 450 -14.37 1.42 -5.24
C ILE A 450 -15.72 1.14 -5.90
N ASP A 451 -15.73 0.65 -7.13
CA ASP A 451 -16.98 0.34 -7.84
C ASP A 451 -17.76 -0.81 -7.19
N THR A 452 -17.08 -1.78 -6.57
CA THR A 452 -17.77 -2.79 -5.74
C THR A 452 -18.57 -2.15 -4.61
N GLN A 453 -18.05 -1.07 -4.01
CA GLN A 453 -18.73 -0.37 -2.93
C GLN A 453 -19.90 0.46 -3.43
N LEU A 454 -19.80 1.07 -4.61
CA LEU A 454 -20.94 1.72 -5.27
C LEU A 454 -22.06 0.72 -5.56
N CYS A 455 -21.72 -0.47 -6.07
CA CYS A 455 -22.68 -1.55 -6.29
C CYS A 455 -23.32 -2.03 -4.97
N GLU A 456 -22.55 -2.19 -3.89
CA GLU A 456 -23.10 -2.57 -2.58
C GLU A 456 -23.99 -1.47 -1.99
N MET A 457 -23.67 -0.19 -2.21
CA MET A 457 -24.54 0.93 -1.85
C MET A 457 -25.89 0.83 -2.55
N ASP A 458 -25.91 0.56 -3.86
CA ASP A 458 -27.17 0.39 -4.61
C ASP A 458 -28.04 -0.73 -4.03
N LYS A 459 -27.44 -1.84 -3.59
CA LYS A 459 -28.18 -2.92 -2.90
C LYS A 459 -28.74 -2.53 -1.55
N ILE A 460 -28.01 -1.71 -0.78
CA ILE A 460 -28.45 -1.21 0.53
C ILE A 460 -29.60 -0.23 0.32
N GLU A 461 -29.41 0.74 -0.57
CA GLU A 461 -30.36 1.81 -0.86
C GLU A 461 -31.64 1.30 -1.52
N ALA A 462 -31.58 0.28 -2.38
CA ALA A 462 -32.76 -0.32 -3.00
C ALA A 462 -33.73 -0.98 -2.00
N LYS A 463 -33.26 -1.27 -0.77
CA LYS A 463 -34.12 -1.78 0.32
C LYS A 463 -34.83 -0.66 1.07
N LEU A 464 -34.47 0.60 0.80
CA LEU A 464 -35.04 1.79 1.43
C LEU A 464 -36.14 2.35 0.54
N GLY A 465 -37.25 2.78 1.13
CA GLY A 465 -38.39 3.31 0.36
C GLY A 465 -38.10 4.65 -0.34
N ASN A 466 -37.23 5.49 0.23
CA ASN A 466 -36.83 6.78 -0.36
C ASN A 466 -35.41 7.20 0.07
N PRO A 467 -34.36 6.49 -0.40
CA PRO A 467 -32.98 6.74 0.03
C PRO A 467 -32.50 8.16 -0.25
N ALA A 468 -32.96 8.79 -1.34
CA ALA A 468 -32.58 10.16 -1.71
C ALA A 468 -33.03 11.24 -0.70
N SER A 469 -33.99 10.92 0.18
CA SER A 469 -34.44 11.83 1.26
C SER A 469 -33.68 11.66 2.58
N ILE A 470 -32.81 10.64 2.67
CA ILE A 470 -32.07 10.32 3.89
C ILE A 470 -30.70 10.98 3.79
N ASP A 471 -30.31 11.68 4.86
CA ASP A 471 -28.96 12.23 4.99
C ASP A 471 -27.92 11.11 4.94
N TYR A 472 -26.87 11.26 4.13
CA TYR A 472 -25.87 10.22 3.96
C TYR A 472 -25.06 9.97 5.25
N ASP A 473 -24.98 10.94 6.16
CA ASP A 473 -24.40 10.76 7.48
C ASP A 473 -25.23 9.81 8.36
N ALA A 474 -26.55 9.76 8.15
CA ALA A 474 -27.42 8.81 8.82
C ALA A 474 -27.38 7.44 8.15
N LEU A 475 -27.24 7.39 6.82
CA LEU A 475 -27.17 6.16 6.05
C LEU A 475 -25.84 5.42 6.23
N TYR A 476 -24.73 6.17 6.32
CA TYR A 476 -23.37 5.65 6.48
C TYR A 476 -22.69 6.32 7.69
N PRO A 477 -23.10 5.93 8.92
CA PRO A 477 -22.60 6.57 10.13
C PRO A 477 -21.11 6.33 10.33
N VAL A 478 -20.41 7.36 10.81
CA VAL A 478 -19.00 7.28 11.18
C VAL A 478 -18.87 6.77 12.60
N GLU A 479 -18.24 5.61 12.76
CA GLU A 479 -17.97 5.05 14.07
C GLU A 479 -16.94 5.88 14.84
N PRO A 480 -17.10 6.03 16.17
CA PRO A 480 -16.08 6.61 17.02
C PRO A 480 -14.77 5.83 16.95
N LEU A 481 -13.64 6.52 17.06
CA LEU A 481 -12.35 5.86 17.10
C LEU A 481 -12.22 4.94 18.32
N PRO A 482 -11.52 3.79 18.20
CA PRO A 482 -11.14 2.97 19.33
C PRO A 482 -10.52 3.79 20.46
N ARG A 483 -10.95 3.50 21.69
CA ARG A 483 -10.55 4.21 22.92
C ARG A 483 -9.12 3.91 23.39
N ALA A 484 -8.49 2.88 22.82
CA ALA A 484 -7.14 2.43 23.12
C ALA A 484 -6.38 2.17 21.82
N GLN A 485 -5.06 2.25 21.89
CA GLN A 485 -4.19 1.92 20.77
C GLN A 485 -3.97 0.41 20.72
N LEU A 486 -3.83 -0.13 19.51
CA LEU A 486 -3.67 -1.55 19.23
C LEU A 486 -2.46 -2.14 19.97
N MET A 487 -1.35 -1.40 20.01
CA MET A 487 -0.10 -1.87 20.62
C MET A 487 0.06 -1.45 22.10
N LYS A 488 -1.01 -1.06 22.77
CA LYS A 488 -1.01 -0.75 24.21
C LYS A 488 -1.64 -1.87 25.01
N LYS A 489 -1.23 -1.98 26.28
CA LYS A 489 -1.87 -2.88 27.23
C LYS A 489 -3.35 -2.51 27.36
N TYR A 490 -4.22 -3.52 27.39
CA TYR A 490 -5.63 -3.31 27.67
C TYR A 490 -5.82 -2.57 28.99
N ASP A 491 -6.55 -1.47 28.94
CA ASP A 491 -7.00 -0.73 30.09
C ASP A 491 -8.46 -0.31 29.85
N PRO A 492 -9.41 -0.66 30.73
CA PRO A 492 -10.83 -0.32 30.58
C PRO A 492 -11.11 1.19 30.62
N ASN A 493 -10.18 1.98 31.13
CA ASN A 493 -10.34 3.42 31.33
C ASN A 493 -9.56 4.26 30.31
N SER A 494 -8.90 3.63 29.34
CA SER A 494 -8.12 4.34 28.33
C SER A 494 -8.96 5.38 27.61
N LYS A 495 -8.44 6.62 27.61
CA LYS A 495 -8.97 7.76 26.88
C LYS A 495 -7.82 8.39 26.11
N LEU A 496 -7.80 8.17 24.81
CA LEU A 496 -6.80 8.80 23.94
C LEU A 496 -7.24 10.22 23.61
N PRO A 497 -6.36 11.23 23.74
CA PRO A 497 -6.66 12.57 23.30
C PRO A 497 -6.80 12.63 21.78
N LYS A 498 -7.57 13.60 21.29
CA LYS A 498 -7.57 13.96 19.86
C LYS A 498 -6.16 14.37 19.45
N LEU A 499 -5.68 13.85 18.33
CA LEU A 499 -4.37 14.23 17.81
C LEU A 499 -4.46 15.59 17.11
N ALA A 500 -3.60 16.52 17.50
CA ALA A 500 -3.42 17.81 16.83
C ALA A 500 -1.93 18.00 16.53
N PRO A 501 -1.36 17.16 15.64
CA PRO A 501 0.07 17.14 15.41
C PRO A 501 0.54 18.46 14.79
N GLN A 502 1.73 18.90 15.18
CA GLN A 502 2.36 20.07 14.56
C GLN A 502 3.74 19.68 14.02
N CYS A 503 3.95 20.01 12.76
CA CYS A 503 5.17 19.69 12.04
C CYS A 503 5.73 20.94 11.36
N TYR A 504 7.01 21.18 11.59
CA TYR A 504 7.78 22.19 10.88
C TYR A 504 8.76 21.45 9.98
N SER A 505 8.50 21.45 8.67
CA SER A 505 9.25 20.64 7.72
C SER A 505 9.97 21.52 6.72
N ALA A 506 11.18 21.13 6.32
CA ALA A 506 11.90 21.80 5.24
C ALA A 506 11.16 21.73 3.90
N ASN A 507 10.26 20.74 3.74
CA ASN A 507 9.44 20.54 2.55
C ASN A 507 8.02 21.13 2.68
N ALA A 508 7.66 21.71 3.84
CA ALA A 508 6.31 22.22 4.08
C ALA A 508 6.17 23.69 3.64
N LEU A 509 5.03 23.99 3.01
CA LEU A 509 4.65 25.36 2.65
C LEU A 509 3.86 26.07 3.77
N LYS A 510 2.96 25.35 4.47
CA LYS A 510 2.12 25.93 5.53
C LYS A 510 2.97 26.29 6.75
N HIS A 511 3.75 25.32 7.27
CA HIS A 511 4.65 25.52 8.40
C HIS A 511 6.09 25.13 8.04
N PRO A 512 6.87 26.02 7.39
CA PRO A 512 8.26 25.73 7.03
C PRO A 512 9.16 25.59 8.27
N LEU A 513 10.16 24.73 8.18
CA LEU A 513 11.21 24.58 9.20
C LEU A 513 12.06 25.85 9.30
N LYS A 514 11.78 26.69 10.30
CA LYS A 514 12.45 27.97 10.55
C LYS A 514 13.13 27.99 11.92
N PRO A 515 14.46 28.09 11.99
CA PRO A 515 15.18 28.28 13.26
C PRO A 515 14.87 29.63 13.92
N SER A 516 14.88 29.68 15.25
CA SER A 516 14.95 30.94 16.02
C SER A 516 16.38 31.50 16.08
N SER A 517 17.38 30.62 15.99
CA SER A 517 18.80 30.95 15.89
C SER A 517 19.54 29.90 15.08
N GLN A 518 20.46 30.32 14.22
CA GLN A 518 21.29 29.41 13.41
C GLN A 518 22.70 29.98 13.20
N GLU A 519 23.71 29.14 13.40
CA GLU A 519 25.12 29.41 13.15
C GLU A 519 25.71 28.21 12.40
N GLY A 520 26.15 28.42 11.15
CA GLY A 520 26.71 27.36 10.30
C GLY A 520 25.68 26.42 9.64
N TRP A 521 24.40 26.52 10.01
CA TRP A 521 23.30 25.81 9.35
C TRP A 521 22.70 26.64 8.21
N ARG A 522 22.32 25.97 7.11
CA ARG A 522 21.73 26.61 5.92
C ARG A 522 20.68 25.72 5.27
N HIS A 523 19.71 26.33 4.61
CA HIS A 523 18.77 25.60 3.76
C HIS A 523 19.51 25.06 2.53
N TRP A 524 19.21 23.83 2.15
CA TRP A 524 19.73 23.19 0.94
C TRP A 524 18.73 22.19 0.40
N ASN A 525 18.66 22.04 -0.93
CA ASN A 525 17.79 21.08 -1.58
C ASN A 525 18.52 20.23 -2.63
N TRP A 526 18.12 18.98 -2.72
CA TRP A 526 18.42 18.10 -3.84
C TRP A 526 17.16 17.94 -4.68
N LYS A 527 17.13 18.58 -5.85
CA LYS A 527 15.90 18.71 -6.64
C LYS A 527 14.77 19.26 -5.75
N GLU A 528 13.67 18.54 -5.62
CA GLU A 528 12.51 18.89 -4.81
C GLU A 528 12.58 18.43 -3.34
N LYS A 529 13.71 17.85 -2.89
CA LYS A 529 13.90 17.43 -1.49
C LYS A 529 14.69 18.47 -0.72
N HIS A 530 14.04 19.11 0.23
CA HIS A 530 14.58 20.20 1.04
C HIS A 530 15.06 19.71 2.41
N TYR A 531 16.15 20.33 2.90
CA TYR A 531 16.79 20.04 4.17
C TYR A 531 17.35 21.32 4.80
N LEU A 532 17.53 21.30 6.12
CA LEU A 532 18.46 22.19 6.81
C LEU A 532 19.76 21.43 7.07
N ILE A 533 20.88 21.95 6.57
CA ILE A 533 22.17 21.25 6.59
C ILE A 533 23.25 22.03 7.33
N ALA A 534 24.21 21.31 7.91
CA ALA A 534 25.48 21.84 8.39
C ALA A 534 26.61 20.85 8.05
N ASP A 535 27.81 21.38 7.79
CA ASP A 535 29.00 20.62 7.38
C ASP A 535 30.26 20.98 8.20
N LYS A 536 30.18 22.02 9.04
CA LYS A 536 31.27 22.44 9.92
C LYS A 536 30.98 22.05 11.39
N PRO A 537 31.79 21.19 12.03
CA PRO A 537 31.66 20.88 13.45
C PRO A 537 31.56 22.13 14.35
N GLY A 538 30.72 22.06 15.38
CA GLY A 538 30.39 23.18 16.26
C GLY A 538 29.24 24.08 15.77
N SER A 539 28.75 23.88 14.54
CA SER A 539 27.56 24.59 14.02
C SER A 539 26.33 24.30 14.87
N LYS A 540 25.55 25.33 15.22
CA LYS A 540 24.40 25.24 16.13
C LYS A 540 23.12 25.77 15.50
N VAL A 541 22.00 25.14 15.80
CA VAL A 541 20.66 25.59 15.39
C VAL A 541 19.69 25.41 16.54
N SER A 542 18.73 26.33 16.66
CA SER A 542 17.67 26.29 17.67
C SER A 542 16.30 26.52 17.05
N PHE A 543 15.29 25.80 17.54
CA PHE A 543 13.91 25.89 17.08
C PHE A 543 12.96 26.12 18.27
N PRO A 544 12.03 27.08 18.16
CA PRO A 544 10.96 27.19 19.14
C PRO A 544 9.98 26.03 18.95
N VAL A 545 9.63 25.34 20.03
CA VAL A 545 8.67 24.22 20.01
C VAL A 545 7.69 24.35 21.18
N SER A 546 6.44 23.93 21.00
CA SER A 546 5.46 23.95 22.08
C SER A 546 4.73 22.63 22.20
N THR A 547 4.79 21.94 23.32
CA THR A 547 4.17 20.60 23.41
C THR A 547 3.00 20.59 24.38
N THR A 548 1.97 19.81 24.07
CA THR A 548 0.83 19.54 24.96
C THR A 548 0.94 18.19 25.65
N LEU A 549 1.63 17.24 25.01
CA LEU A 549 1.83 15.87 25.50
C LEU A 549 3.27 15.62 26.02
N GLY A 550 4.12 16.64 26.03
CA GLY A 550 5.48 16.54 26.53
C GLY A 550 6.48 15.94 25.54
N GLN A 551 6.07 15.69 24.29
CA GLN A 551 6.90 15.06 23.28
C GLN A 551 7.43 16.05 22.24
N VAL A 552 8.70 15.88 21.86
CA VAL A 552 9.35 16.53 20.72
C VAL A 552 10.18 15.49 19.97
N GLN A 553 10.01 15.45 18.65
CA GLN A 553 10.75 14.58 17.74
C GLN A 553 11.46 15.41 16.67
N LEU A 554 12.58 14.88 16.17
CA LEU A 554 13.31 15.44 15.04
C LEU A 554 13.46 14.39 13.95
N HIS A 555 13.12 14.75 12.72
CA HIS A 555 13.31 13.93 11.54
C HIS A 555 14.59 14.34 10.82
N TYR A 556 15.44 13.37 10.48
CA TYR A 556 16.73 13.63 9.85
C TYR A 556 17.09 12.55 8.83
N LEU A 557 17.97 12.87 7.89
CA LEU A 557 18.38 11.93 6.86
C LEU A 557 19.36 10.90 7.42
N ARG A 558 19.11 9.62 7.14
CA ARG A 558 20.09 8.54 7.30
C ARG A 558 20.53 7.99 5.96
N SER A 559 21.83 7.75 5.81
CA SER A 559 22.44 7.30 4.56
C SER A 559 23.72 6.51 4.78
N TYR A 560 23.95 5.48 3.96
CA TYR A 560 25.19 4.71 3.94
C TYR A 560 26.23 5.27 2.96
N GLN A 561 25.82 6.19 2.07
CA GLN A 561 26.64 6.63 0.93
C GLN A 561 26.93 8.14 0.91
N TYR A 562 26.19 8.96 1.66
CA TYR A 562 26.37 10.41 1.66
C TYR A 562 27.40 10.93 2.67
N ASN A 563 28.13 10.02 3.36
CA ASN A 563 29.14 10.37 4.35
C ASN A 563 28.61 11.36 5.41
N LEU A 564 27.45 11.04 5.99
CA LEU A 564 26.75 11.95 6.90
C LEU A 564 27.38 11.94 8.31
N GLY A 565 27.49 13.11 8.91
CA GLY A 565 27.99 13.33 10.26
C GLY A 565 27.01 12.92 11.37
N SER A 566 27.29 13.43 12.57
CA SER A 566 26.47 13.20 13.77
C SER A 566 26.14 14.51 14.45
N ALA A 567 24.91 14.68 14.91
CA ALA A 567 24.47 15.83 15.68
C ALA A 567 24.10 15.42 17.11
N LYS A 568 24.22 16.33 18.07
CA LYS A 568 23.60 16.19 19.40
C LYS A 568 22.46 17.19 19.51
N CYS A 569 21.28 16.73 19.87
CA CYS A 569 20.10 17.57 20.05
C CYS A 569 19.54 17.46 21.47
N TRP A 570 19.10 18.56 22.06
CA TRP A 570 18.56 18.64 23.42
C TRP A 570 17.48 19.72 23.52
N ILE A 571 16.70 19.70 24.60
CA ILE A 571 15.63 20.66 24.86
C ILE A 571 16.05 21.59 26.00
N ASP A 572 15.81 22.89 25.84
CA ASP A 572 16.12 23.95 26.80
C ASP A 572 17.59 23.86 27.27
N ASP A 573 17.82 23.94 28.58
CA ASP A 573 19.16 23.90 29.17
C ASP A 573 19.66 22.46 29.44
N ASP A 574 18.85 21.42 29.15
CA ASP A 574 19.14 20.01 29.46
C ASP A 574 20.13 19.34 28.47
N LYS A 575 21.27 19.98 28.21
CA LYS A 575 22.28 19.47 27.26
C LYS A 575 22.86 18.11 27.66
N ASP A 576 22.91 17.82 28.95
CA ASP A 576 23.33 16.53 29.51
C ASP A 576 22.40 15.38 29.07
N LYS A 577 21.09 15.65 28.97
CA LYS A 577 20.08 14.70 28.46
C LYS A 577 19.97 14.67 26.93
N GLY A 578 20.84 15.39 26.23
CA GLY A 578 20.79 15.46 24.77
C GLY A 578 21.02 14.13 24.06
N VAL A 579 20.26 13.89 23.01
CA VAL A 579 20.31 12.69 22.18
C VAL A 579 21.32 12.87 21.05
N ARG A 580 22.21 11.89 20.86
CA ARG A 580 23.08 11.81 19.68
C ARG A 580 22.32 11.19 18.51
N LEU A 581 22.39 11.85 17.36
CA LEU A 581 21.77 11.43 16.11
C LEU A 581 22.86 11.18 15.07
N ASP A 582 22.97 9.94 14.60
CA ASP A 582 23.95 9.54 13.59
C ASP A 582 23.30 9.46 12.20
N GLY A 583 23.73 10.33 11.30
CA GLY A 583 23.28 10.35 9.91
C GLY A 583 23.84 9.17 9.11
N ALA A 584 25.08 8.75 9.40
CA ALA A 584 25.65 7.55 8.81
C ALA A 584 25.00 6.27 9.37
N TRP A 585 24.80 5.28 8.49
CA TRP A 585 24.37 3.93 8.87
C TRP A 585 24.77 2.88 7.83
N LYS A 586 24.51 1.61 8.10
CA LYS A 586 24.94 0.48 7.24
C LYS A 586 23.86 -0.02 6.28
N GLU A 587 22.63 0.49 6.39
CA GLU A 587 21.50 0.03 5.58
C GLU A 587 21.67 0.47 4.12
N PRO A 588 21.45 -0.40 3.11
CA PRO A 588 21.72 -0.14 1.69
C PRO A 588 20.66 0.76 1.03
N TYR A 589 20.12 1.72 1.78
CA TYR A 589 19.13 2.69 1.32
C TYR A 589 19.25 4.00 2.11
N ASN A 590 18.58 5.04 1.60
CA ASN A 590 18.55 6.37 2.20
C ASN A 590 17.11 6.67 2.61
N ILE A 591 16.91 7.06 3.87
CA ILE A 591 15.58 7.31 4.42
C ILE A 591 15.64 8.51 5.37
N GLY A 592 14.54 9.25 5.47
CA GLY A 592 14.35 10.10 6.64
C GLY A 592 13.93 9.28 7.85
N ARG A 593 14.45 9.60 9.04
CA ARG A 593 14.12 8.89 10.28
C ARG A 593 13.75 9.84 11.40
N ALA A 594 12.64 9.55 12.08
CA ALA A 594 12.26 10.23 13.32
C ALA A 594 13.11 9.73 14.49
N ALA A 595 13.57 10.66 15.33
CA ALA A 595 14.12 10.40 16.64
C ALA A 595 13.35 11.21 17.69
N THR A 596 12.89 10.53 18.74
CA THR A 596 12.37 11.20 19.94
C THR A 596 13.52 11.88 20.67
N ILE A 597 13.44 13.20 20.81
CA ILE A 597 14.44 13.98 21.56
C ILE A 597 14.07 13.98 23.04
N ARG A 598 12.77 14.16 23.35
CA ARG A 598 12.17 14.07 24.68
C ARG A 598 10.70 13.63 24.57
N ASP A 599 10.19 12.96 25.60
CA ASP A 599 8.79 12.53 25.74
C ASP A 599 8.23 12.72 27.16
N ASP A 600 8.94 13.49 27.98
CA ASP A 600 8.70 13.74 29.40
C ASP A 600 8.64 15.24 29.74
N LEU A 601 8.49 16.12 28.73
CA LEU A 601 8.44 17.57 28.96
C LEU A 601 7.11 17.97 29.59
N THR A 602 7.15 19.05 30.37
CA THR A 602 5.92 19.73 30.80
C THR A 602 5.20 20.34 29.61
N PRO A 603 3.86 20.42 29.60
CA PRO A 603 3.16 21.18 28.57
C PRO A 603 3.59 22.66 28.59
N GLY A 604 3.92 23.23 27.43
CA GLY A 604 4.42 24.60 27.38
C GLY A 604 5.28 24.92 26.16
N GLN A 605 6.01 26.04 26.23
CA GLN A 605 6.99 26.48 25.25
C GLN A 605 8.38 25.99 25.68
N HIS A 606 9.15 25.51 24.71
CA HIS A 606 10.49 24.98 24.87
C HIS A 606 11.35 25.39 23.66
N THR A 607 12.65 25.20 23.78
CA THR A 607 13.60 25.39 22.67
C THR A 607 14.34 24.09 22.38
N LEU A 608 14.23 23.59 21.15
CA LEU A 608 15.05 22.49 20.66
C LEU A 608 16.38 23.05 20.14
N HIS A 609 17.48 22.58 20.69
CA HIS A 609 18.83 22.90 20.24
C HIS A 609 19.45 21.70 19.55
N CYS A 610 20.22 21.92 18.49
CA CYS A 610 21.05 20.90 17.86
C CYS A 610 22.44 21.46 17.54
N GLU A 611 23.47 20.66 17.77
CA GLU A 611 24.87 20.97 17.48
C GLU A 611 25.49 19.87 16.62
N LEU A 612 26.13 20.25 15.52
CA LEU A 612 26.91 19.33 14.69
C LEU A 612 28.20 18.97 15.44
N LEU A 613 28.43 17.68 15.66
CA LEU A 613 29.56 17.18 16.43
C LEU A 613 30.82 17.06 15.56
N ASP A 614 31.98 17.22 16.18
CA ASP A 614 33.25 16.81 15.57
C ASP A 614 33.35 15.27 15.46
N ALA A 615 32.91 14.53 16.48
CA ALA A 615 32.87 13.07 16.42
C ALA A 615 31.75 12.56 15.50
N THR A 616 32.09 11.78 14.48
CA THR A 616 31.15 11.24 13.48
C THR A 616 31.07 9.71 13.53
N ALA A 617 29.91 9.16 13.19
CA ALA A 617 29.71 7.72 12.98
C ALA A 617 30.09 7.26 11.56
N ASP A 618 30.33 8.20 10.63
CA ASP A 618 30.76 7.86 9.28
C ASP A 618 32.21 7.34 9.28
N PRO A 619 32.49 6.12 8.76
CA PRO A 619 33.83 5.55 8.78
C PRO A 619 34.84 6.30 7.90
N LYS A 620 34.37 7.16 6.98
CA LYS A 620 35.23 8.01 6.14
C LYS A 620 35.43 9.41 6.72
N GLY A 621 34.90 9.68 7.91
CA GLY A 621 35.07 10.96 8.60
C GLY A 621 34.12 12.06 8.14
N GLY A 622 33.08 11.76 7.37
CA GLY A 622 32.09 12.71 6.88
C GLY A 622 31.37 13.48 8.00
N LYS A 623 31.07 14.76 7.75
CA LYS A 623 30.58 15.73 8.74
C LYS A 623 29.27 16.41 8.37
N GLU A 624 28.72 16.17 7.18
CA GLU A 624 27.47 16.82 6.79
C GLU A 624 26.28 16.19 7.51
N PHE A 625 25.41 16.97 8.15
CA PHE A 625 24.17 16.48 8.75
C PHE A 625 22.97 17.20 8.14
N ARG A 626 21.84 16.49 7.98
CA ARG A 626 20.63 17.02 7.35
C ARG A 626 19.40 16.81 8.20
N ILE A 627 18.78 17.90 8.65
CA ILE A 627 17.48 17.91 9.34
C ILE A 627 16.38 18.06 8.29
N ILE A 628 15.32 17.28 8.45
CA ILE A 628 14.13 17.27 7.58
C ILE A 628 12.99 18.02 8.25
N SER A 629 12.66 17.69 9.50
CA SER A 629 11.57 18.34 10.24
C SER A 629 11.76 18.29 11.75
N VAL A 630 11.00 19.15 12.43
CA VAL A 630 10.78 19.13 13.88
C VAL A 630 9.29 18.91 14.10
N MET A 631 8.93 17.95 14.95
CA MET A 631 7.56 17.44 15.12
C MET A 631 7.20 17.35 16.60
N ARG A 632 5.93 17.55 16.94
CA ARG A 632 5.44 17.54 18.32
C ARG A 632 3.97 17.18 18.45
#